data_AF-A0A367LY08-F1
#
_entry.id   AF-A0A367LY08-F1
#
_cell.length_a   1.000
_cell.length_b   1.000
_cell.length_c   1.000
_cell.angle_alpha   90.00
_cell.angle_beta   90.00
_cell.angle_gamma   90.00
#
_symmetry.space_group_name_H-M   'P 1'
#
loop_
_entity.id
_entity.type
_entity.pdbx_description
1 polymer ?
#
loop_
_entity_poly.entity_id
_entity_poly.type
_entity_poly.pdbx_seq_one_letter_code
_entity_poly.pdbx_strand_id
1 'polypeptide(L)'
;MLPRQDELLAHAAAAPAFAAGRQGHGPLQHSAETRAAVFRTAHQLVQAGLQPDLASVYQLFRALDRLTASALRIVVHMTYARRIRLDGQPLQAEDFKTQPEGHTGGALNMVPAYAGYLALNVLTGKTRAWLMGQGHCV
;
A
#
# COMPACT_ATOMS: atom_id res chain seq x y z
N MET A 1 6.83 -22.11 6.87
CA MET A 1 5.90 -22.74 5.91
C MET A 1 4.84 -21.71 5.53
N LEU A 2 4.47 -21.56 4.26
CA LEU A 2 3.34 -20.70 3.88
C LEU A 2 2.05 -21.37 4.40
N PRO A 3 1.13 -20.64 5.04
CA PRO A 3 -0.20 -21.17 5.39
C PRO A 3 -0.85 -21.75 4.14
N ARG A 4 -1.55 -22.87 4.31
CA ARG A 4 -2.19 -23.56 3.18
C ARG A 4 -3.31 -22.68 2.62
N GLN A 5 -3.61 -22.84 1.34
CA GLN A 5 -4.65 -22.03 0.69
C GLN A 5 -6.02 -22.19 1.37
N ASP A 6 -6.36 -23.42 1.80
CA ASP A 6 -7.61 -23.71 2.52
C ASP A 6 -7.69 -22.99 3.87
N GLU A 7 -6.56 -22.85 4.56
CA GLU A 7 -6.46 -22.12 5.82
C GLU A 7 -6.74 -20.63 5.61
N LEU A 8 -6.16 -20.04 4.56
CA LEU A 8 -6.41 -18.64 4.21
C LEU A 8 -7.86 -18.40 3.76
N LEU A 9 -8.49 -19.38 3.11
CA LEU A 9 -9.90 -19.31 2.72
C LEU A 9 -10.83 -19.38 3.93
N ALA A 10 -10.61 -20.34 4.84
CA ALA A 10 -11.34 -20.44 6.09
C ALA A 10 -11.18 -19.18 6.95
N HIS A 11 -9.95 -18.66 7.05
CA HIS A 11 -9.68 -17.41 7.75
C HIS A 11 -10.40 -16.22 7.12
N ALA A 12 -10.45 -16.13 5.79
CA ALA A 12 -11.20 -15.08 5.12
C ALA A 12 -12.70 -15.14 5.40
N ALA A 13 -13.28 -16.33 5.58
CA ALA A 13 -14.68 -16.45 5.98
C ALA A 13 -14.93 -15.93 7.41
N ALA A 14 -13.97 -16.12 8.32
CA ALA A 14 -14.07 -15.69 9.72
C ALA A 14 -13.63 -14.23 9.97
N ALA A 15 -12.80 -13.66 9.09
CA ALA A 15 -12.22 -12.32 9.25
C ALA A 15 -12.57 -11.40 8.06
N PRO A 16 -13.69 -10.66 8.13
CA PRO A 16 -14.14 -9.80 7.02
C PRO A 16 -13.11 -8.75 6.58
N ALA A 17 -12.35 -8.19 7.53
CA ALA A 17 -11.30 -7.21 7.22
C ALA A 17 -10.14 -7.83 6.42
N PHE A 18 -9.78 -9.08 6.70
CA PHE A 18 -8.81 -9.81 5.89
C PHE A 18 -9.38 -10.05 4.49
N ALA A 19 -10.59 -10.61 4.40
CA ALA A 19 -11.24 -10.91 3.12
C ALA A 19 -11.32 -9.69 2.19
N ALA A 20 -11.75 -8.54 2.73
CA ALA A 20 -11.90 -7.29 1.99
C ALA A 20 -10.57 -6.70 1.48
N GLY A 21 -9.43 -7.08 2.07
CA GLY A 21 -8.10 -6.63 1.66
C GLY A 21 -7.37 -7.59 0.72
N ARG A 22 -7.84 -8.84 0.55
CA ARG A 22 -7.08 -9.92 -0.13
C ARG A 22 -6.68 -9.62 -1.56
N GLN A 23 -7.42 -8.77 -2.28
CA GLN A 23 -7.14 -8.49 -3.68
C GLN A 23 -6.14 -7.33 -3.86
N GLY A 24 -5.84 -6.58 -2.80
CA GLY A 24 -5.15 -5.29 -2.88
C GLY A 24 -6.12 -4.14 -3.20
N HIS A 25 -5.58 -3.02 -3.70
CA HIS A 25 -6.36 -1.81 -3.98
C HIS A 25 -5.80 -1.03 -5.17
N GLY A 26 -6.68 -0.63 -6.10
CA GLY A 26 -6.29 0.12 -7.29
C GLY A 26 -5.26 -0.65 -8.13
N PRO A 27 -4.07 -0.09 -8.41
CA PRO A 27 -3.04 -0.78 -9.19
C PRO A 27 -2.30 -1.89 -8.40
N LEU A 28 -2.52 -1.98 -7.09
CA LEU A 28 -1.85 -2.97 -6.24
C LEU A 28 -2.64 -4.28 -6.25
N GLN A 29 -1.97 -5.35 -6.66
CA GLN A 29 -2.53 -6.71 -6.66
C GLN A 29 -1.75 -7.57 -5.69
N HIS A 30 -2.45 -8.20 -4.73
CA HIS A 30 -1.80 -9.08 -3.77
C HIS A 30 -1.67 -10.50 -4.33
N SER A 31 -0.44 -11.02 -4.36
CA SER A 31 -0.17 -12.41 -4.69
C SER A 31 -0.58 -13.35 -3.55
N ALA A 32 -0.50 -14.67 -3.79
CA ALA A 32 -0.73 -15.66 -2.74
C ALA A 32 0.28 -15.49 -1.58
N GLU A 33 1.54 -15.20 -1.90
CA GLU A 33 2.63 -14.96 -0.97
C GLU A 33 2.37 -13.70 -0.12
N THR A 34 1.90 -12.60 -0.74
CA THR A 34 1.53 -11.37 -0.03
C THR A 34 0.41 -11.64 0.96
N ARG A 35 -0.67 -12.32 0.53
CA ARG A 35 -1.80 -12.67 1.41
C ARG A 35 -1.35 -13.52 2.60
N ALA A 36 -0.49 -14.50 2.33
CA ALA A 36 0.09 -15.35 3.35
C ALA A 36 1.00 -14.57 4.33
N ALA A 37 1.78 -13.60 3.83
CA ALA A 37 2.60 -12.74 4.66
C ALA A 37 1.76 -11.84 5.55
N VAL A 38 0.72 -11.19 5.01
CA VAL A 38 -0.24 -10.35 5.76
C VAL A 38 -0.88 -11.16 6.90
N PHE A 39 -1.36 -12.37 6.61
CA PHE A 39 -1.89 -13.28 7.62
C PHE A 39 -0.87 -13.54 8.73
N ARG A 40 0.33 -14.03 8.38
CA ARG A 40 1.37 -14.36 9.39
C ARG A 40 1.76 -13.15 10.22
N THR A 41 2.03 -12.02 9.59
CA THR A 41 2.45 -10.79 10.28
C THR A 41 1.35 -10.28 11.21
N ALA A 42 0.07 -10.35 10.82
CA ALA A 42 -1.03 -9.97 11.71
C ALA A 42 -1.07 -10.84 12.97
N HIS A 43 -0.99 -12.16 12.81
CA HIS A 43 -0.93 -13.07 13.96
C HIS A 43 0.30 -12.82 14.84
N GLN A 44 1.48 -12.59 14.24
CA GLN A 44 2.70 -12.29 14.99
C GLN A 44 2.61 -10.99 15.78
N LEU A 45 2.06 -9.92 15.20
CA LEU A 45 1.92 -8.63 15.87
C LEU A 45 0.97 -8.70 17.08
N VAL A 46 -0.14 -9.42 16.95
CA VAL A 46 -1.11 -9.61 18.04
C VAL A 46 -0.53 -10.52 19.12
N GLN A 47 0.11 -11.63 18.75
CA GLN A 47 0.80 -12.52 19.70
C GLN A 47 1.92 -11.81 20.47
N ALA A 48 2.60 -10.86 19.83
CA ALA A 48 3.62 -10.03 20.46
C ALA A 48 3.05 -8.87 21.29
N GLY A 49 1.71 -8.71 21.37
CA GLY A 49 1.07 -7.62 22.11
C GLY A 49 1.28 -6.22 21.51
N LEU A 50 1.73 -6.14 20.24
CA LEU A 50 1.98 -4.86 19.56
C LEU A 50 0.71 -4.25 18.96
N GLN A 51 -0.33 -5.06 18.76
CA GLN A 51 -1.63 -4.66 18.24
C GLN A 51 -2.73 -5.38 19.02
N PRO A 52 -3.89 -4.74 19.23
CA PRO A 52 -4.93 -5.27 20.12
C PRO A 52 -5.63 -6.52 19.55
N ASP A 53 -5.82 -6.58 18.24
CA ASP A 53 -6.51 -7.66 17.55
C ASP A 53 -6.14 -7.73 16.06
N LEU A 54 -6.55 -8.83 15.42
CA LEU A 54 -6.29 -9.07 13.99
C LEU A 54 -7.01 -8.05 13.08
N ALA A 55 -8.21 -7.61 13.47
CA ALA A 55 -9.01 -6.70 12.65
C ALA A 55 -8.29 -5.35 12.50
N SER A 56 -7.72 -4.84 13.59
CA SER A 56 -6.92 -3.61 13.64
C SER A 56 -5.71 -3.70 12.71
N VAL A 57 -4.99 -4.82 12.73
CA VAL A 57 -3.86 -5.04 11.81
C VAL A 57 -4.31 -5.06 10.34
N TYR A 58 -5.39 -5.78 10.02
CA TYR A 58 -5.89 -5.84 8.65
C TYR A 58 -6.40 -4.48 8.15
N GLN A 59 -7.00 -3.66 9.02
CA GLN A 59 -7.37 -2.29 8.65
C GLN A 59 -6.14 -1.44 8.33
N LEU A 60 -5.05 -1.57 9.09
CA LEU A 60 -3.80 -0.87 8.80
C LEU A 60 -3.18 -1.32 7.46
N PHE A 61 -3.21 -2.60 7.13
CA PHE A 61 -2.75 -3.07 5.81
C PHE A 61 -3.62 -2.54 4.66
N ARG A 62 -4.95 -2.48 4.84
CA ARG A 62 -5.84 -1.86 3.84
C ARG A 62 -5.61 -0.36 3.70
N ALA A 63 -5.33 0.32 4.81
CA ALA A 63 -4.98 1.74 4.80
C ALA A 63 -3.64 1.96 4.08
N LEU A 64 -2.66 1.07 4.28
CA LEU A 64 -1.39 1.06 3.56
C LEU A 64 -1.60 0.92 2.04
N ASP A 65 -2.43 -0.02 1.59
CA ASP A 65 -2.73 -0.19 0.16
C ASP A 65 -3.37 1.08 -0.44
N ARG A 66 -4.33 1.68 0.27
CA ARG A 66 -5.02 2.91 -0.16
C ARG A 66 -4.09 4.11 -0.22
N LEU A 67 -3.24 4.29 0.79
CA LEU A 67 -2.25 5.35 0.85
C LEU A 67 -1.24 5.20 -0.29
N THR A 68 -0.73 3.98 -0.49
CA THR A 68 0.23 3.65 -1.54
C THR A 68 -0.37 3.92 -2.92
N ALA A 69 -1.58 3.42 -3.22
CA ALA A 69 -2.25 3.65 -4.50
C ALA A 69 -2.49 5.15 -4.77
N SER A 70 -2.90 5.90 -3.74
CA SER A 70 -3.13 7.34 -3.86
C SER A 70 -1.83 8.11 -4.13
N ALA A 71 -0.75 7.76 -3.44
CA ALA A 71 0.56 8.36 -3.65
C ALA A 71 1.14 8.01 -5.02
N LEU A 72 1.02 6.75 -5.48
CA LEU A 72 1.40 6.34 -6.83
C LEU A 72 0.65 7.16 -7.90
N ARG A 73 -0.66 7.37 -7.70
CA ARG A 73 -1.46 8.23 -8.57
C ARG A 73 -0.89 9.65 -8.64
N ILE A 74 -0.52 10.23 -7.50
CA ILE A 74 0.06 11.58 -7.46
C ILE A 74 1.38 11.63 -8.24
N VAL A 75 2.27 10.66 -8.05
CA VAL A 75 3.54 10.58 -8.81
C VAL A 75 3.29 10.58 -10.31
N VAL A 76 2.39 9.73 -10.80
CA VAL A 76 2.05 9.67 -12.23
C VAL A 76 1.47 10.99 -12.72
N HIS A 77 0.58 11.63 -11.94
CA HIS A 77 0.02 12.92 -12.33
C HIS A 77 1.07 14.03 -12.35
N MET A 78 1.99 14.06 -11.38
CA MET A 78 3.10 15.01 -11.36
C MET A 78 3.98 14.89 -12.60
N THR A 79 4.20 13.67 -13.11
CA THR A 79 4.97 13.46 -14.34
C THR A 79 4.20 13.90 -15.58
N TYR A 80 2.98 13.42 -15.76
CA TYR A 80 2.30 13.47 -17.07
C TYR A 80 1.21 14.54 -17.19
N ALA A 81 0.58 14.94 -16.09
CA ALA A 81 -0.58 15.82 -16.10
C ALA A 81 -0.24 17.23 -15.60
N ARG A 82 -0.92 18.25 -16.13
CA ARG A 82 -0.82 19.64 -15.64
C ARG A 82 -1.90 19.97 -14.60
N ARG A 83 -2.87 19.07 -14.39
CA ARG A 83 -3.91 19.17 -13.36
C ARG A 83 -4.35 17.78 -12.91
N ILE A 84 -4.89 17.69 -11.69
CA ILE A 84 -5.52 16.48 -11.16
C ILE A 84 -7.04 16.72 -11.14
N ARG A 85 -7.80 15.82 -11.78
CA ARG A 85 -9.27 15.83 -11.70
C ARG A 85 -9.72 15.01 -10.50
N LEU A 86 -10.46 15.64 -9.59
CA LEU A 86 -11.01 15.01 -8.38
C LEU A 86 -12.51 14.67 -8.51
N ASP A 87 -13.13 15.11 -9.59
CA ASP A 87 -14.56 14.92 -9.93
C ASP A 87 -14.86 13.54 -10.55
N GLY A 88 -13.84 12.70 -10.74
CA GLY A 88 -13.96 11.37 -11.33
C GLY A 88 -14.11 11.35 -12.85
N GLN A 89 -14.07 12.52 -13.50
CA GLN A 89 -14.14 12.60 -14.96
C GLN A 89 -12.81 12.15 -15.60
N PRO A 90 -12.86 11.52 -16.80
CA PRO A 90 -11.65 11.18 -17.54
C PRO A 90 -10.81 12.42 -17.88
N LEU A 91 -9.49 12.26 -17.85
CA LEU A 91 -8.55 13.27 -18.34
C LEU A 91 -8.67 13.40 -19.87
N GLN A 92 -8.65 14.63 -20.36
CA GLN A 92 -8.62 14.96 -21.79
C GLN A 92 -7.18 15.20 -22.26
N ALA A 93 -6.94 15.23 -23.57
CA ALA A 93 -5.59 15.47 -24.14
C ALA A 93 -4.96 16.77 -23.61
N GLU A 94 -5.76 17.80 -23.43
CA GLU A 94 -5.38 19.09 -22.85
C GLU A 94 -5.08 19.07 -21.34
N ASP A 95 -5.39 17.99 -20.63
CA ASP A 95 -5.01 17.82 -19.22
C ASP A 95 -3.56 17.31 -19.06
N PHE A 96 -2.94 16.85 -20.14
CA PHE A 96 -1.56 16.36 -20.16
C PHE A 96 -0.55 17.49 -20.43
N LYS A 97 0.67 17.33 -19.91
CA LYS A 97 1.83 18.19 -20.22
C LYS A 97 2.30 17.90 -21.65
N THR A 98 2.76 18.93 -22.35
CA THR A 98 3.34 18.79 -23.70
C THR A 98 4.72 18.13 -23.67
N GLN A 99 5.49 18.34 -22.59
CA GLN A 99 6.79 17.72 -22.34
C GLN A 99 6.81 17.19 -20.90
N PRO A 100 6.50 15.89 -20.69
CA PRO A 100 6.63 15.25 -19.39
C PRO A 100 8.09 15.11 -18.97
N GLU A 101 8.42 15.52 -17.75
CA GLU A 101 9.78 15.43 -17.18
C GLU A 101 9.70 14.89 -15.74
N GLY A 102 10.79 14.25 -15.29
CA GLY A 102 10.96 13.75 -13.92
C GLY A 102 11.41 12.28 -13.83
N HIS A 103 11.89 11.87 -12.66
CA HIS A 103 12.40 10.52 -12.38
C HIS A 103 11.31 9.55 -11.91
N THR A 104 10.25 9.45 -12.72
CA THR A 104 9.01 8.70 -12.38
C THR A 104 9.27 7.28 -11.92
N GLY A 105 10.15 6.54 -12.60
CA GLY A 105 10.43 5.15 -12.25
C GLY A 105 10.98 4.98 -10.83
N GLY A 106 11.91 5.85 -10.42
CA GLY A 106 12.45 5.84 -9.06
C GLY A 106 11.41 6.27 -8.03
N ALA A 107 10.62 7.31 -8.32
CA ALA A 107 9.56 7.77 -7.44
C ALA A 107 8.49 6.68 -7.20
N LEU A 108 8.07 5.95 -8.25
CA LEU A 108 7.11 4.85 -8.14
C LEU A 108 7.62 3.69 -7.27
N ASN A 109 8.93 3.46 -7.23
CA ASN A 109 9.53 2.47 -6.33
C ASN A 109 9.63 2.96 -4.88
N MET A 110 9.83 4.27 -4.67
CA MET A 110 9.98 4.84 -3.33
C MET A 110 8.65 4.96 -2.58
N VAL A 111 7.55 5.23 -3.28
CA VAL A 111 6.22 5.33 -2.68
C VAL A 111 5.84 4.13 -1.80
N PRO A 112 5.84 2.87 -2.29
CA PRO A 112 5.47 1.72 -1.46
C PRO A 112 6.46 1.51 -0.30
N ALA A 113 7.75 1.81 -0.50
CA ALA A 113 8.76 1.69 0.55
C ALA A 113 8.50 2.69 1.69
N TYR A 114 8.22 3.96 1.36
CA TYR A 114 7.92 4.99 2.34
C TYR A 114 6.58 4.74 3.04
N ALA A 115 5.54 4.36 2.31
CA ALA A 115 4.25 4.00 2.89
C ALA A 115 4.39 2.79 3.85
N GLY A 116 5.16 1.77 3.45
CA GLY A 116 5.50 0.62 4.30
C GLY A 116 6.25 1.02 5.57
N TYR A 117 7.18 1.97 5.48
CA TYR A 117 7.85 2.56 6.64
C TYR A 117 6.85 3.22 7.62
N LEU A 118 5.89 4.00 7.11
CA LEU A 118 4.84 4.61 7.95
C LEU A 118 3.97 3.54 8.62
N ALA A 119 3.57 2.51 7.86
CA ALA A 119 2.79 1.39 8.40
C ALA A 119 3.57 0.64 9.48
N LEU A 120 4.87 0.39 9.31
CA LEU A 120 5.71 -0.24 10.33
C LEU A 120 5.75 0.55 11.63
N ASN A 121 5.79 1.88 11.55
CA ASN A 121 5.78 2.72 12.75
C ASN A 121 4.47 2.56 13.54
N VAL A 122 3.32 2.60 12.85
CA VAL A 122 2.01 2.41 13.48
C VAL A 122 1.82 0.98 13.99
N LEU A 123 2.20 -0.03 13.19
CA LEU A 123 2.06 -1.45 13.53
C LEU A 123 2.89 -1.86 14.75
N THR A 124 4.04 -1.20 14.97
CA THR A 124 4.98 -1.57 16.06
C THR A 124 5.03 -0.56 17.20
N GLY A 125 4.36 0.59 17.07
CA GLY A 125 4.45 1.68 18.04
C GLY A 125 5.84 2.32 18.16
N LYS A 126 6.72 2.11 17.16
CA LYS A 126 8.12 2.58 17.17
C LYS A 126 8.33 3.59 16.06
N THR A 127 8.68 4.82 16.42
CA THR A 127 9.09 5.84 15.45
C THR A 127 10.48 5.50 14.91
N ARG A 128 10.60 5.52 13.58
CA ARG A 128 11.87 5.37 12.86
C ARG A 128 12.20 6.69 12.14
N ALA A 129 13.42 6.83 11.65
CA ALA A 129 13.77 7.87 10.69
C ALA A 129 13.84 7.26 9.27
N TRP A 130 13.57 8.06 8.24
CA TRP A 130 13.71 7.64 6.85
C TRP A 130 14.73 8.56 6.15
N LEU A 131 15.66 7.96 5.43
CA LEU A 131 16.58 8.66 4.54
C LEU A 131 16.47 8.05 3.14
N MET A 132 16.13 8.87 2.16
CA MET A 132 16.04 8.45 0.77
C MET A 132 17.39 8.69 0.07
N GLY A 133 18.10 7.62 -0.26
CA GLY A 133 19.39 7.73 -0.97
C GLY A 133 19.27 8.24 -2.41
N GLN A 134 18.10 8.12 -3.03
CA GLN A 134 17.82 8.54 -4.40
C GLN A 134 17.13 9.92 -4.44
N GLY A 135 17.80 10.97 -3.93
CA GLY A 135 17.20 12.30 -3.73
C GLY A 135 16.64 12.99 -4.98
N HIS A 136 17.03 12.57 -6.19
CA HIS A 136 16.52 13.10 -7.45
C HIS A 136 15.12 12.55 -7.84
N CYS A 137 14.60 11.58 -7.06
CA CYS A 137 13.29 10.96 -7.24
C CYS A 137 12.18 11.59 -6.39
N VAL A 138 12.41 12.77 -5.81
CA VAL A 138 11.38 13.57 -5.10
C VAL A 138 10.49 14.29 -6.10
#